data_AF-A0A9X9FTJ7-F1
#
_entry.id   AF-A0A9X9FTJ7-F1
#
_cell.length_a   1.000
_cell.length_b   1.000
_cell.length_c   1.000
_cell.angle_alpha   90.00
_cell.angle_beta   90.00
_cell.angle_gamma   90.00
#
_symmetry.space_group_name_H-M   'P 1'
#
loop_
_entity.id
_entity.type
_entity.pdbx_description
1 polymer ?
#
loop_
_entity_poly.entity_id
_entity_poly.type
_entity_poly.pdbx_seq_one_letter_code
_entity_poly.pdbx_strand_id
1 'polypeptide(L)'
;MTKAFAMLVVIARPQWFLMENVRQAAISKAWEEARAILQRAGYGLTECKLDASYYGVAQARKRLFVVGRLGERDGFLMSALSAAKSDRQTTLRDLLRDECPESMFFFPRFKSNKHVWKADEAAPTIIASSLRPIPESYGLPAETAVLTEAQVGQIQGFPAIWRWLGKTKHERMQLIANAVPVPLAEAIGRVVLAREAGATMPAVQGNFVCWLMQRGRSYQSARNVKSQLVKARKLLGGRTFKDVGIELARLEALPEFQAIAPKIRSDLRSAVRLYAEFLDSGVQREKAEKLDLAA
;
A
#
# COMPACT_ATOMS: atom_id res chain seq x y z
N MET A 1 -1.63 -20.60 -7.32
CA MET A 1 -2.54 -19.70 -6.59
C MET A 1 -2.63 -18.30 -7.21
N THR A 2 -1.55 -17.53 -7.37
CA THR A 2 -1.60 -16.13 -7.87
C THR A 2 -2.32 -15.97 -9.22
N LYS A 3 -2.00 -16.81 -10.22
CA LYS A 3 -2.69 -16.78 -11.52
C LYS A 3 -4.18 -17.10 -11.40
N ALA A 4 -4.54 -18.10 -10.59
CA ALA A 4 -5.92 -18.48 -10.34
C ALA A 4 -6.71 -17.34 -9.65
N PHE A 5 -6.10 -16.63 -8.70
CA PHE A 5 -6.69 -15.44 -8.11
C PHE A 5 -7.00 -14.38 -9.17
N ALA A 6 -6.05 -14.08 -10.07
CA ALA A 6 -6.29 -13.15 -11.17
C ALA A 6 -7.42 -13.61 -12.09
N MET A 7 -7.49 -14.90 -12.44
CA MET A 7 -8.59 -15.45 -13.23
C MET A 7 -9.93 -15.28 -12.52
N LEU A 8 -10.01 -15.55 -11.21
CA LEU A 8 -11.22 -15.34 -10.42
C LEU A 8 -11.66 -13.87 -10.41
N VAL A 9 -10.72 -12.93 -10.29
CA VAL A 9 -11.01 -11.49 -10.39
C VAL A 9 -11.56 -11.12 -11.77
N VAL A 10 -11.02 -11.70 -12.85
CA VAL A 10 -11.53 -11.44 -14.21
C VAL A 10 -12.94 -11.99 -14.40
N ILE A 11 -13.21 -13.18 -13.87
CA ILE A 11 -14.53 -13.83 -13.96
C ILE A 11 -15.56 -13.09 -13.11
N ALA A 12 -15.25 -12.82 -11.84
CA ALA A 12 -16.16 -12.15 -10.91
C ALA A 12 -16.32 -10.64 -11.20
N ARG A 13 -15.32 -10.05 -11.88
CA ARG A 13 -15.26 -8.64 -12.28
C ARG A 13 -15.64 -7.62 -11.17
N PRO A 14 -15.11 -7.75 -9.94
CA PRO A 14 -15.43 -6.80 -8.88
C PRO A 14 -14.93 -5.39 -9.21
N GLN A 15 -15.57 -4.36 -8.67
CA GLN A 15 -15.07 -2.99 -8.83
C GLN A 15 -13.66 -2.81 -8.23
N TRP A 16 -13.41 -3.48 -7.11
CA TRP A 16 -12.16 -3.46 -6.36
C TRP A 16 -11.68 -4.88 -6.05
N PHE A 17 -10.37 -5.06 -5.98
CA PHE A 17 -9.78 -6.22 -5.32
C PHE A 17 -8.54 -5.82 -4.55
N LEU A 18 -8.20 -6.63 -3.56
CA LEU A 18 -6.96 -6.56 -2.81
C LEU A 18 -6.31 -7.94 -2.83
N MET A 19 -5.03 -7.98 -3.18
CA MET A 19 -4.19 -9.16 -3.05
C MET A 19 -3.06 -8.85 -2.07
N GLU A 20 -2.85 -9.72 -1.10
CA GLU A 20 -1.66 -9.71 -0.24
C GLU A 20 -0.75 -10.89 -0.60
N ASN A 21 0.55 -10.68 -0.50
CA ASN A 21 1.54 -11.75 -0.63
C ASN A 21 2.88 -11.39 0.04
N VAL A 22 3.80 -12.35 0.11
CA VAL A 22 5.18 -12.10 0.51
C VAL A 22 5.88 -11.14 -0.48
N ARG A 23 6.86 -10.36 0.02
CA ARG A 23 7.54 -9.34 -0.79
C ARG A 23 8.17 -9.89 -2.08
N GLN A 24 8.64 -11.13 -2.07
CA GLN A 24 9.29 -11.79 -3.21
C GLN A 24 8.30 -12.11 -4.33
N ALA A 25 6.99 -12.17 -4.06
CA ALA A 25 6.00 -12.45 -5.08
C ALA A 25 6.01 -11.40 -6.21
N ALA A 26 6.44 -10.17 -5.90
CA ALA A 26 6.50 -9.05 -6.85
C ALA A 26 7.41 -9.33 -8.06
N ILE A 27 8.44 -10.16 -7.90
CA ILE A 27 9.38 -10.52 -8.98
C ILE A 27 9.12 -11.92 -9.55
N SER A 28 8.03 -12.56 -9.15
CA SER A 28 7.74 -13.91 -9.61
C SER A 28 7.10 -13.90 -11.00
N LYS A 29 7.46 -14.89 -11.83
CA LYS A 29 6.79 -15.13 -13.12
C LYS A 29 5.26 -15.29 -12.96
N ALA A 30 4.82 -15.89 -11.85
CA ALA A 30 3.41 -16.03 -11.55
C ALA A 30 2.69 -14.69 -11.37
N TRP A 31 3.36 -13.69 -10.79
CA TRP A 31 2.83 -12.34 -10.66
C TRP A 31 2.86 -11.58 -11.98
N GLU A 32 3.96 -11.68 -12.74
CA GLU A 32 4.05 -11.06 -14.07
C GLU A 32 2.88 -11.46 -14.98
N GLU A 33 2.57 -12.75 -15.05
CA GLU A 33 1.44 -13.26 -15.82
C GLU A 33 0.08 -12.80 -15.25
N ALA A 34 -0.09 -12.85 -13.92
CA ALA A 34 -1.32 -12.40 -13.26
C ALA A 34 -1.58 -10.90 -13.48
N ARG A 35 -0.53 -10.07 -13.40
CA ARG A 35 -0.56 -8.63 -13.69
C ARG A 35 -1.05 -8.38 -15.11
N ALA A 36 -0.49 -9.09 -16.08
CA ALA A 36 -0.90 -8.94 -17.49
C ALA A 36 -2.36 -9.32 -17.71
N ILE A 37 -2.87 -10.36 -17.04
CA ILE A 37 -4.29 -10.77 -17.08
C ILE A 37 -5.18 -9.66 -16.52
N LEU A 38 -4.85 -9.12 -15.34
CA LEU A 38 -5.64 -8.10 -14.66
C LEU A 38 -5.67 -6.77 -15.45
N GLN A 39 -4.52 -6.33 -15.97
CA GLN A 39 -4.44 -5.12 -16.78
C GLN A 39 -5.20 -5.26 -18.10
N ARG A 40 -5.14 -6.42 -18.76
CA ARG A 40 -5.94 -6.71 -19.98
C ARG A 40 -7.44 -6.71 -19.70
N ALA A 41 -7.84 -7.12 -18.50
CA ALA A 41 -9.22 -7.02 -18.04
C ALA A 41 -9.66 -5.59 -17.65
N GLY A 42 -8.77 -4.60 -17.78
CA GLY A 42 -9.07 -3.19 -17.56
C GLY A 42 -8.87 -2.68 -16.14
N TYR A 43 -8.20 -3.43 -15.27
CA TYR A 43 -7.86 -2.94 -13.93
C TYR A 43 -6.60 -2.07 -13.95
N GLY A 44 -6.66 -0.94 -13.27
CA GLY A 44 -5.47 -0.23 -12.82
C GLY A 44 -4.97 -0.84 -11.53
N LEU A 45 -3.66 -0.95 -11.38
CA LEU A 45 -3.02 -1.62 -10.24
C LEU A 45 -2.15 -0.65 -9.45
N THR A 46 -2.34 -0.61 -8.13
CA THR A 46 -1.36 -0.05 -7.20
C THR A 46 -0.63 -1.19 -6.51
N GLU A 47 0.62 -1.41 -6.88
CA GLU A 47 1.52 -2.41 -6.29
C GLU A 47 2.43 -1.73 -5.27
N CYS A 48 2.43 -2.19 -4.02
CA CYS A 48 3.23 -1.56 -2.97
C CYS A 48 3.80 -2.60 -1.99
N LYS A 49 5.05 -2.38 -1.57
CA LYS A 49 5.70 -3.16 -0.51
C LYS A 49 5.58 -2.38 0.79
N LEU A 50 4.65 -2.78 1.65
CA LEU A 50 4.37 -2.06 2.90
C LEU A 50 5.00 -2.77 4.09
N ASP A 51 5.59 -1.99 4.99
CA ASP A 51 6.09 -2.46 6.28
C ASP A 51 5.06 -2.08 7.36
N ALA A 52 4.44 -3.08 7.97
CA ALA A 52 3.40 -2.93 8.97
C ALA A 52 3.80 -2.03 10.14
N SER A 53 5.10 -1.96 10.45
CA SER A 53 5.62 -1.13 11.55
C SER A 53 5.31 0.36 11.42
N TYR A 54 5.08 0.84 10.21
CA TYR A 54 4.72 2.23 9.94
C TYR A 54 3.20 2.47 9.88
N TYR A 55 2.39 1.47 10.18
CA TYR A 55 0.92 1.51 10.11
C TYR A 55 0.28 1.08 11.44
N GLY A 56 0.94 1.37 12.57
CA GLY A 56 0.39 1.11 13.91
C GLY A 56 0.57 -0.33 14.42
N VAL A 57 1.43 -1.13 13.79
CA VAL A 57 1.70 -2.51 14.19
C VAL A 57 3.07 -2.57 14.84
N ALA A 58 3.21 -3.14 16.04
CA ALA A 58 4.50 -3.25 16.74
C ALA A 58 5.43 -4.33 16.14
N GLN A 59 5.50 -4.41 14.81
CA GLN A 59 6.17 -5.47 14.07
C GLN A 59 6.70 -4.98 12.72
N ALA A 60 8.00 -5.23 12.47
CA ALA A 60 8.59 -5.13 11.16
C ALA A 60 8.16 -6.31 10.26
N ARG A 61 7.07 -6.11 9.51
CA ARG A 61 6.51 -7.12 8.59
C ARG A 61 6.27 -6.50 7.22
N LYS A 62 7.18 -6.81 6.29
CA LYS A 62 7.13 -6.36 4.90
C LYS A 62 6.32 -7.32 4.04
N ARG A 63 5.29 -6.82 3.36
CA ARG A 63 4.42 -7.58 2.45
C ARG A 63 4.11 -6.81 1.17
N LEU A 64 3.87 -7.55 0.10
CA LEU A 64 3.34 -7.02 -1.15
C LEU A 64 1.83 -6.89 -0.99
N PHE A 65 1.32 -5.71 -1.28
CA PHE A 65 -0.10 -5.46 -1.48
C PHE A 65 -0.33 -4.98 -2.89
N VAL A 66 -1.36 -5.54 -3.53
CA VAL A 66 -1.84 -5.09 -4.83
C VAL A 66 -3.30 -4.73 -4.71
N VAL A 67 -3.60 -3.45 -4.84
CA VAL A 67 -4.97 -2.94 -4.91
C VAL A 67 -5.29 -2.68 -6.37
N GLY A 68 -6.34 -3.31 -6.87
CA GLY A 68 -6.84 -3.05 -8.21
C GLY A 68 -8.22 -2.42 -8.19
N ARG A 69 -8.46 -1.51 -9.13
CA ARG A 69 -9.80 -0.96 -9.40
C ARG A 69 -10.09 -0.92 -10.89
N LEU A 70 -11.30 -1.34 -11.26
CA LEU A 70 -11.71 -1.40 -12.66
C LEU A 70 -11.75 -0.01 -13.30
N GLY A 71 -11.03 0.14 -14.41
CA GLY A 71 -10.93 1.36 -15.21
C GLY A 71 -10.05 2.45 -14.61
N GLU A 72 -9.39 2.23 -13.47
CA GLU A 72 -8.45 3.23 -12.93
C GLU A 72 -7.06 3.09 -13.59
N ARG A 73 -6.22 4.12 -13.50
CA ARG A 73 -4.81 4.07 -13.93
C ARG A 73 -3.95 3.32 -12.90
N ASP A 74 -2.83 2.74 -13.32
CA ASP A 74 -1.83 2.20 -12.38
C ASP A 74 -1.31 3.27 -11.41
N GLY A 75 -0.98 2.84 -10.18
CA GLY A 75 -0.41 3.68 -9.12
C GLY A 75 -1.39 4.66 -8.47
N PHE A 76 -2.69 4.54 -8.75
CA PHE A 76 -3.73 5.49 -8.32
C PHE A 76 -3.86 5.70 -6.79
N LEU A 77 -3.44 4.73 -5.97
CA LEU A 77 -3.42 4.86 -4.50
C LEU A 77 -2.04 5.16 -3.91
N MET A 78 -0.96 5.20 -4.71
CA MET A 78 0.40 5.27 -4.18
C MET A 78 0.63 6.46 -3.25
N SER A 79 0.17 7.65 -3.65
CA SER A 79 0.30 8.87 -2.83
C SER A 79 -0.53 8.82 -1.54
N ALA A 80 -1.70 8.19 -1.57
CA ALA A 80 -2.57 8.08 -0.40
C ALA A 80 -2.00 7.07 0.63
N LEU A 81 -1.49 5.94 0.15
CA LEU A 81 -0.80 4.96 1.00
C LEU A 81 0.48 5.56 1.61
N SER A 82 1.26 6.30 0.82
CA SER A 82 2.44 6.99 1.33
C SER A 82 2.09 8.05 2.38
N ALA A 83 0.96 8.74 2.25
CA ALA A 83 0.51 9.73 3.23
C ALA A 83 -0.07 9.10 4.50
N ALA A 84 -0.58 7.87 4.43
CA ALA A 84 -1.07 7.12 5.59
C ALA A 84 0.05 6.49 6.42
N LYS A 85 1.28 6.45 5.88
CA LYS A 85 2.47 5.91 6.54
C LYS A 85 2.94 6.87 7.65
N SER A 86 3.20 6.33 8.84
CA SER A 86 3.87 7.05 9.93
C SER A 86 5.33 7.38 9.61
N ASP A 87 5.87 8.44 10.22
CA ASP A 87 7.29 8.81 10.11
C ASP A 87 8.20 7.92 10.97
N ARG A 88 7.65 7.28 12.02
CA ARG A 88 8.37 6.34 12.88
C ARG A 88 7.69 4.97 12.94
N GLN A 89 8.48 3.96 13.27
CA GLN A 89 7.96 2.62 13.57
C GLN A 89 7.20 2.62 14.90
N THR A 90 6.14 1.82 14.96
CA THR A 90 5.46 1.45 16.20
C THR A 90 6.31 0.41 16.94
N THR A 91 6.57 0.65 18.21
CA THR A 91 7.42 -0.20 19.04
C THR A 91 6.58 -1.16 19.88
N LEU A 92 7.23 -2.16 20.49
CA LEU A 92 6.60 -3.04 21.46
C LEU A 92 6.05 -2.27 22.67
N ARG A 93 6.75 -1.22 23.11
CA ARG A 93 6.32 -0.31 24.18
C ARG A 93 5.08 0.48 23.79
N ASP A 94 4.96 0.96 22.56
CA ASP A 94 3.75 1.64 22.08
C ASP A 94 2.50 0.74 22.20
N LEU A 95 2.67 -0.57 21.95
CA LEU A 95 1.59 -1.57 21.99
C LEU A 95 1.25 -2.05 23.40
N LEU A 96 2.25 -2.53 24.14
CA LEU A 96 2.06 -3.20 25.43
C LEU A 96 2.09 -2.22 26.62
N ARG A 97 2.55 -0.98 26.41
CA ARG A 97 2.59 0.10 27.41
C ARG A 97 3.26 -0.34 28.71
N ASP A 98 2.59 -0.17 29.84
CA ASP A 98 3.10 -0.47 31.17
C ASP A 98 3.32 -1.98 31.40
N GLU A 99 2.67 -2.83 30.60
CA GLU A 99 2.86 -4.29 30.63
C GLU A 99 4.05 -4.75 29.74
N CYS A 100 4.73 -3.83 29.06
CA CYS A 100 5.84 -4.15 28.16
C CYS A 100 7.11 -4.50 28.94
N PRO A 101 7.65 -5.72 28.82
CA PRO A 101 8.95 -6.04 29.39
C PRO A 101 10.07 -5.25 28.70
N GLU A 102 11.14 -4.91 29.42
CA GLU A 102 12.27 -4.17 28.83
C GLU A 102 12.98 -4.94 27.70
N SER A 103 12.96 -6.28 27.76
CA SER A 103 13.47 -7.13 26.69
C SER A 103 12.64 -8.39 26.50
N MET A 104 12.51 -8.83 25.24
CA MET A 104 11.70 -9.98 24.84
C MET A 104 12.46 -10.87 23.87
N PHE A 105 12.29 -12.18 24.03
CA PHE A 105 12.84 -13.17 23.12
C PHE A 105 11.93 -13.40 21.91
N PHE A 106 12.52 -13.48 20.72
CA PHE A 106 11.86 -13.99 19.52
C PHE A 106 12.78 -14.94 18.77
N PHE A 107 12.22 -16.02 18.20
CA PHE A 107 13.02 -16.95 17.43
C PHE A 107 13.60 -16.29 16.17
N PRO A 108 14.93 -16.34 15.98
CA PRO A 108 15.52 -15.88 14.76
C PRO A 108 15.34 -16.92 13.65
N ARG A 109 15.48 -16.48 12.39
CA ARG A 109 15.55 -17.39 11.24
C ARG A 109 16.80 -18.29 11.28
N PHE A 110 17.94 -17.72 11.67
CA PHE A 110 19.22 -18.40 11.81
C PHE A 110 19.77 -18.15 13.21
N LYS A 111 20.42 -19.15 13.83
CA LYS A 111 20.89 -19.06 15.22
C LYS A 111 21.84 -17.86 15.47
N SER A 112 22.60 -17.45 14.46
CA SER A 112 23.51 -16.29 14.51
C SER A 112 22.81 -14.93 14.50
N ASN A 113 21.51 -14.85 14.18
CA ASN A 113 20.81 -13.58 14.14
C ASN A 113 20.41 -13.11 15.55
N LYS A 114 20.14 -11.80 15.67
CA LYS A 114 19.50 -11.18 16.84
C LYS A 114 18.25 -11.97 17.24
N HIS A 115 18.12 -12.25 18.54
CA HIS A 115 17.00 -13.01 19.11
C HIS A 115 16.39 -12.37 20.38
N VAL A 116 16.96 -11.26 20.87
CA VAL A 116 16.42 -10.45 21.97
C VAL A 116 16.12 -9.05 21.44
N TRP A 117 14.89 -8.57 21.59
CA TRP A 117 14.45 -7.23 21.19
C TRP A 117 14.09 -6.40 22.41
N LYS A 118 14.42 -5.11 22.36
CA LYS A 118 14.04 -4.16 23.41
C LYS A 118 12.61 -3.67 23.23
N ALA A 119 12.00 -3.18 24.30
CA ALA A 119 10.66 -2.58 24.29
C ALA A 119 10.52 -1.46 23.25
N ASP A 120 11.56 -0.64 23.04
CA ASP A 120 11.56 0.49 22.12
C ASP A 120 11.85 0.11 20.66
N GLU A 121 11.77 -1.18 20.33
CA GLU A 121 11.93 -1.70 18.97
C GLU A 121 10.64 -2.32 18.44
N ALA A 122 10.49 -2.35 17.11
CA ALA A 122 9.46 -3.16 16.47
C ALA A 122 9.86 -4.65 16.49
N ALA A 123 8.92 -5.54 16.80
CA ALA A 123 9.17 -6.98 16.78
C ALA A 123 9.57 -7.49 15.39
N PRO A 124 10.31 -8.62 15.30
CA PRO A 124 10.50 -9.30 14.04
C PRO A 124 9.19 -9.90 13.53
N THR A 125 9.19 -10.38 12.29
CA THR A 125 8.03 -11.11 11.75
C THR A 125 7.74 -12.35 12.61
N ILE A 126 6.52 -12.41 13.14
CA ILE A 126 5.91 -13.51 13.87
C ILE A 126 5.65 -14.62 12.86
N ILE A 127 6.08 -15.82 13.21
CA ILE A 127 5.95 -17.03 12.42
C ILE A 127 5.26 -18.11 13.25
N ALA A 128 4.74 -19.15 12.60
CA ALA A 128 3.99 -20.20 13.30
C ALA A 128 4.80 -20.92 14.39
N SER A 129 6.14 -20.88 14.30
CA SER A 129 7.06 -21.45 15.27
C SER A 129 7.55 -20.46 16.35
N SER A 130 7.02 -19.24 16.42
CA SER A 130 7.48 -18.21 17.37
C SER A 130 7.30 -18.58 18.85
N LEU A 131 6.45 -19.53 19.20
CA LEU A 131 6.21 -19.97 20.59
C LEU A 131 6.59 -21.44 20.86
N ARG A 132 7.54 -21.98 20.10
CA ARG A 132 8.15 -23.30 20.39
C ARG A 132 9.01 -23.24 21.67
N PRO A 133 9.30 -24.37 22.33
CA PRO A 133 10.24 -24.39 23.46
C PRO A 133 11.61 -23.80 23.07
N ILE A 134 12.18 -23.00 23.96
CA ILE A 134 13.47 -22.32 23.76
C ILE A 134 14.60 -23.25 24.21
N PRO A 135 15.53 -23.63 23.32
CA PRO A 135 16.69 -24.41 23.72
C PRO A 135 17.63 -23.62 24.65
N GLU A 136 18.20 -24.27 25.66
CA GLU A 136 19.17 -23.66 26.59
C GLU A 136 20.36 -22.99 25.88
N SER A 137 20.75 -23.53 24.72
CA SER A 137 21.88 -23.03 23.91
C SER A 137 21.74 -21.58 23.40
N TYR A 138 20.60 -20.92 23.63
CA TYR A 138 20.44 -19.48 23.37
C TYR A 138 21.00 -18.59 24.48
N GLY A 139 21.19 -19.11 25.70
CA GLY A 139 21.83 -18.36 26.80
C GLY A 139 21.17 -17.00 27.07
N LEU A 140 19.84 -17.00 27.28
CA LEU A 140 19.08 -15.75 27.44
C LEU A 140 19.48 -15.01 28.72
N PRO A 141 19.61 -13.67 28.68
CA PRO A 141 19.71 -12.85 29.89
C PRO A 141 18.52 -13.09 30.83
N ALA A 142 18.75 -13.08 32.14
CA ALA A 142 17.78 -13.46 33.17
C ALA A 142 16.43 -12.70 33.08
N GLU A 143 16.45 -11.44 32.67
CA GLU A 143 15.26 -10.58 32.59
C GLU A 143 14.57 -10.61 31.21
N THR A 144 14.95 -11.53 30.32
CA THR A 144 14.35 -11.63 28.99
C THR A 144 12.98 -12.30 29.06
N ALA A 145 11.93 -11.55 28.77
CA ALA A 145 10.58 -12.08 28.78
C ALA A 145 10.30 -13.00 27.57
N VAL A 146 9.44 -13.99 27.80
CA VAL A 146 8.88 -14.85 26.75
C VAL A 146 7.42 -14.46 26.54
N LEU A 147 7.05 -14.19 25.29
CA LEU A 147 5.70 -13.74 24.97
C LEU A 147 4.66 -14.84 25.12
N THR A 148 3.47 -14.44 25.55
CA THR A 148 2.27 -15.28 25.54
C THR A 148 1.62 -15.33 24.16
N GLU A 149 0.73 -16.30 23.93
CA GLU A 149 -0.05 -16.39 22.69
C GLU A 149 -0.92 -15.13 22.45
N ALA A 150 -1.49 -14.57 23.53
CA ALA A 150 -2.26 -13.33 23.48
C ALA A 150 -1.40 -12.13 23.03
N GLN A 151 -0.22 -11.96 23.63
CA GLN A 151 0.71 -10.89 23.24
C GLN A 151 1.17 -11.02 21.80
N VAL A 152 1.44 -12.25 21.31
CA VAL A 152 1.80 -12.47 19.91
C VAL A 152 0.64 -12.12 18.97
N GLY A 153 -0.61 -12.40 19.37
CA GLY A 153 -1.81 -11.92 18.67
C GLY A 153 -1.92 -10.39 18.67
N GLN A 154 -1.66 -9.74 19.81
CA GLN A 154 -1.65 -8.28 19.92
C GLN A 154 -0.56 -7.63 19.05
N ILE A 155 0.60 -8.26 18.90
CA ILE A 155 1.66 -7.80 17.97
C ILE A 155 1.19 -7.84 16.51
N GLN A 156 0.30 -8.77 16.12
CA GLN A 156 -0.40 -8.73 14.82
C GLN A 156 -1.55 -7.70 14.78
N GLY A 157 -1.84 -7.03 15.90
CA GLY A 157 -2.90 -6.04 16.03
C GLY A 157 -4.28 -6.62 16.37
N PHE A 158 -4.36 -7.89 16.76
CA PHE A 158 -5.62 -8.46 17.27
C PHE A 158 -5.86 -8.00 18.72
N PRO A 159 -7.12 -7.78 19.14
CA PRO A 159 -7.43 -7.50 20.53
C PRO A 159 -6.95 -8.63 21.47
N ALA A 160 -6.58 -8.31 22.71
CA ALA A 160 -6.18 -9.31 23.71
C ALA A 160 -7.27 -10.37 23.96
N ILE A 161 -8.54 -9.97 23.82
CA ILE A 161 -9.72 -10.83 23.98
C ILE A 161 -10.04 -11.70 22.75
N TRP A 162 -9.23 -11.62 21.69
CA TRP A 162 -9.48 -12.36 20.45
C TRP A 162 -9.38 -13.87 20.67
N ARG A 163 -10.40 -14.60 20.20
CA ARG A 163 -10.47 -16.06 20.35
C ARG A 163 -10.09 -16.75 19.05
N TRP A 164 -8.96 -17.48 19.07
CA TRP A 164 -8.49 -18.27 17.93
C TRP A 164 -9.18 -19.64 17.90
N LEU A 165 -9.73 -20.01 16.74
CA LEU A 165 -10.49 -21.27 16.56
C LEU A 165 -9.62 -22.54 16.40
N GLY A 166 -8.29 -22.42 16.52
CA GLY A 166 -7.38 -23.56 16.44
C GLY A 166 -7.43 -24.42 17.70
N LYS A 167 -7.58 -25.74 17.53
CA LYS A 167 -7.62 -26.71 18.64
C LYS A 167 -6.26 -26.83 19.30
N THR A 168 -5.19 -26.83 18.50
CA THR A 168 -3.82 -26.94 18.98
C THR A 168 -3.11 -25.59 19.01
N LYS A 169 -2.08 -25.45 19.86
CA LYS A 169 -1.20 -24.27 19.86
C LYS A 169 -0.58 -24.01 18.49
N HIS A 170 -0.21 -25.08 17.79
CA HIS A 170 0.35 -24.99 16.44
C HIS A 170 -0.65 -24.37 15.45
N GLU A 171 -1.90 -24.84 15.43
CA GLU A 171 -2.95 -24.28 14.58
C GLU A 171 -3.21 -22.81 14.88
N ARG A 172 -3.32 -22.42 16.17
CA ARG A 172 -3.55 -21.02 16.56
C ARG A 172 -2.38 -20.13 16.14
N MET A 173 -1.15 -20.58 16.34
CA MET A 173 0.05 -19.85 15.88
C MET A 173 0.13 -19.75 14.36
N GLN A 174 -0.33 -20.75 13.62
CA GLN A 174 -0.42 -20.69 12.16
C GLN A 174 -1.43 -19.63 11.71
N LEU A 175 -2.59 -19.54 12.37
CA LEU A 175 -3.58 -18.49 12.12
C LEU A 175 -3.00 -17.10 12.40
N ILE A 176 -2.35 -16.91 13.56
CA ILE A 176 -1.71 -15.64 13.92
C ILE A 176 -0.64 -15.26 12.89
N ALA A 177 0.27 -16.18 12.55
CA ALA A 177 1.40 -15.88 11.67
C ALA A 177 1.01 -15.60 10.21
N ASN A 178 -0.04 -16.25 9.72
CA ASN A 178 -0.55 -16.08 8.36
C ASN A 178 -1.43 -14.84 8.20
N ALA A 179 -1.97 -14.30 9.28
CA ALA A 179 -2.80 -13.11 9.22
C ALA A 179 -2.06 -11.92 8.58
N VAL A 180 -2.85 -11.06 7.95
CA VAL A 180 -2.42 -9.68 7.66
C VAL A 180 -2.61 -8.88 8.93
N PRO A 181 -1.60 -8.09 9.37
CA PRO A 181 -1.76 -7.28 10.57
C PRO A 181 -2.98 -6.34 10.49
N VAL A 182 -3.77 -6.30 11.56
CA VAL A 182 -5.09 -5.65 11.55
C VAL A 182 -4.98 -4.13 11.31
N PRO A 183 -4.13 -3.35 12.00
CA PRO A 183 -3.97 -1.92 11.75
C PRO A 183 -3.53 -1.59 10.32
N LEU A 184 -2.67 -2.43 9.72
CA LEU A 184 -2.26 -2.25 8.33
C LEU A 184 -3.42 -2.50 7.37
N ALA A 185 -4.18 -3.57 7.58
CA ALA A 185 -5.38 -3.86 6.79
C ALA A 185 -6.41 -2.72 6.90
N GLU A 186 -6.61 -2.20 8.10
CA GLU A 186 -7.47 -1.04 8.35
C GLU A 186 -6.99 0.21 7.61
N ALA A 187 -5.69 0.53 7.68
CA ALA A 187 -5.13 1.69 6.99
C ALA A 187 -5.34 1.61 5.47
N ILE A 188 -5.11 0.44 4.86
CA ILE A 188 -5.39 0.20 3.44
C ILE A 188 -6.89 0.35 3.16
N GLY A 189 -7.75 -0.23 4.00
CA GLY A 189 -9.20 -0.14 3.87
C GLY A 189 -9.71 1.31 3.92
N ARG A 190 -9.21 2.13 4.84
CA ARG A 190 -9.53 3.56 4.92
C ARG A 190 -9.10 4.31 3.66
N VAL A 191 -7.93 4.00 3.10
CA VAL A 191 -7.47 4.59 1.84
C VAL A 191 -8.39 4.21 0.66
N VAL A 192 -8.81 2.95 0.58
CA VAL A 192 -9.76 2.48 -0.45
C VAL A 192 -11.11 3.17 -0.30
N LEU A 193 -11.67 3.25 0.91
CA LEU A 193 -12.94 3.93 1.18
C LEU A 193 -12.87 5.43 0.85
N ALA A 194 -11.80 6.11 1.24
CA ALA A 194 -11.59 7.51 0.92
C ALA A 194 -11.45 7.75 -0.60
N ARG A 195 -10.92 6.76 -1.34
CA ARG A 195 -10.87 6.82 -2.81
C ARG A 195 -12.23 6.54 -3.45
N GLU A 196 -13.00 5.60 -2.92
CA GLU A 196 -14.35 5.31 -3.42
C GLU A 196 -15.26 6.52 -3.25
N ALA A 197 -15.18 7.20 -2.11
CA ALA A 197 -15.92 8.42 -1.81
C ALA A 197 -15.43 9.67 -2.58
N GLY A 198 -14.37 9.56 -3.39
CA GLY A 198 -13.78 10.70 -4.11
C GLY A 198 -13.10 11.74 -3.23
N ALA A 199 -12.86 11.44 -1.96
CA ALA A 199 -12.19 12.32 -1.00
C ALA A 199 -10.67 12.43 -1.27
N THR A 200 -10.11 11.48 -2.02
CA THR A 200 -8.70 11.48 -2.43
C THR A 200 -8.55 11.36 -3.93
N MET A 201 -7.42 11.84 -4.46
CA MET A 201 -7.01 11.66 -5.86
C MET A 201 -5.51 11.36 -5.92
N PRO A 202 -4.99 10.75 -7.00
CA PRO A 202 -3.56 10.53 -7.12
C PRO A 202 -2.85 11.88 -7.21
N ALA A 203 -1.74 12.01 -6.48
CA ALA A 203 -0.94 13.22 -6.51
C ALA A 203 -0.49 13.55 -7.95
N VAL A 204 -0.59 14.83 -8.32
CA VAL A 204 0.02 15.33 -9.55
C VAL A 204 1.53 15.37 -9.31
N GLN A 205 2.29 14.68 -10.17
CA GLN A 205 3.74 14.55 -10.00
C GLN A 205 4.43 15.93 -9.96
N GLY A 206 5.40 16.08 -9.04
CA GLY A 206 6.02 17.37 -8.74
C GLY A 206 6.74 18.00 -9.94
N ASN A 207 7.32 17.19 -10.80
CA ASN A 207 8.03 17.62 -12.01
C ASN A 207 7.13 18.03 -13.18
N PHE A 208 5.80 17.88 -13.08
CA PHE A 208 4.88 18.31 -14.14
C PHE A 208 4.98 19.83 -14.40
N VAL A 209 5.10 20.64 -13.34
CA VAL A 209 5.25 22.10 -13.48
C VAL A 209 6.56 22.44 -14.17
N CYS A 210 7.66 21.79 -13.78
CA CYS A 210 8.97 21.97 -14.40
C CYS A 210 8.94 21.55 -15.88
N TRP A 211 8.29 20.43 -16.21
CA TRP A 211 8.13 19.95 -17.58
C TRP A 211 7.38 20.94 -18.46
N LEU A 212 6.32 21.56 -17.94
CA LEU A 212 5.61 22.64 -18.64
C LEU A 212 6.50 23.86 -18.88
N MET A 213 7.33 24.23 -17.89
CA MET A 213 8.25 25.37 -18.01
C MET A 213 9.34 25.13 -19.06
N GLN A 214 9.89 23.91 -19.12
CA GLN A 214 10.86 23.52 -20.16
C GLN A 214 10.28 23.63 -21.58
N ARG A 215 8.95 23.59 -21.72
CA ARG A 215 8.21 23.78 -22.98
C ARG A 215 7.76 25.24 -23.20
N GLY A 216 8.44 26.18 -22.56
CA GLY A 216 8.25 27.62 -22.78
C GLY A 216 7.11 28.27 -22.00
N ARG A 217 6.46 27.57 -21.06
CA ARG A 217 5.44 28.19 -20.19
C ARG A 217 6.07 28.95 -19.03
N SER A 218 5.51 30.10 -18.69
CA SER A 218 5.85 30.77 -17.43
C SER A 218 5.45 29.92 -16.22
N TYR A 219 6.11 30.14 -15.08
CA TYR A 219 5.79 29.45 -13.83
C TYR A 219 4.31 29.58 -13.45
N GLN A 220 3.75 30.79 -13.56
CA GLN A 220 2.35 31.06 -13.24
C GLN A 220 1.40 30.30 -14.17
N SER A 221 1.70 30.26 -15.47
CA SER A 221 0.94 29.47 -16.45
C SER A 221 1.01 27.97 -16.13
N ALA A 222 2.19 27.44 -15.80
CA ALA A 222 2.37 26.03 -15.45
C ALA A 222 1.62 25.64 -14.16
N ARG A 223 1.65 26.50 -13.13
CA ARG A 223 0.84 26.31 -11.90
C ARG A 223 -0.65 26.35 -12.20
N ASN A 224 -1.10 27.25 -13.06
CA ASN A 224 -2.50 27.33 -13.45
C ASN A 224 -2.94 26.03 -14.15
N VAL A 225 -2.15 25.51 -15.10
CA VAL A 225 -2.43 24.21 -15.73
C VAL A 225 -2.54 23.08 -14.70
N LYS A 226 -1.63 23.01 -13.72
CA LYS A 226 -1.73 22.04 -12.61
C LYS A 226 -3.02 22.22 -11.81
N SER A 227 -3.43 23.45 -11.52
CA SER A 227 -4.69 23.73 -10.81
C SER A 227 -5.92 23.27 -11.61
N GLN A 228 -5.92 23.54 -12.92
CA GLN A 228 -6.99 23.09 -13.82
C GLN A 228 -7.06 21.55 -13.90
N LEU A 229 -5.92 20.85 -13.94
CA LEU A 229 -5.88 19.39 -13.86
C LEU A 229 -6.53 18.87 -12.55
N VAL A 230 -6.17 19.47 -11.42
CA VAL A 230 -6.73 19.08 -10.11
C VAL A 230 -8.24 19.30 -10.10
N LYS A 231 -8.72 20.44 -10.61
CA LYS A 231 -10.17 20.71 -10.73
C LYS A 231 -10.89 19.68 -11.60
N ALA A 232 -10.33 19.34 -12.76
CA ALA A 232 -10.88 18.32 -13.64
C ALA A 232 -11.00 16.96 -12.92
N ARG A 233 -9.96 16.55 -12.18
CA ARG A 233 -9.97 15.31 -11.41
C ARG A 233 -10.94 15.34 -10.23
N LYS A 234 -11.13 16.49 -9.58
CA LYS A 234 -12.15 16.63 -8.53
C LYS A 234 -13.56 16.37 -9.07
N LEU A 235 -13.88 16.90 -10.25
CA LEU A 235 -15.16 16.61 -10.93
C LEU A 235 -15.33 15.11 -11.20
N LEU A 236 -14.24 14.40 -11.51
CA LEU A 236 -14.22 12.95 -11.69
C LEU A 236 -14.20 12.14 -10.38
N GLY A 237 -14.48 12.76 -9.22
CA GLY A 237 -14.39 12.09 -7.91
C GLY A 237 -12.99 11.56 -7.62
N GLY A 238 -11.96 12.27 -8.07
CA GLY A 238 -10.56 11.88 -7.90
C GLY A 238 -10.09 10.72 -8.78
N ARG A 239 -10.95 10.17 -9.65
CA ARG A 239 -10.56 9.08 -10.56
C ARG A 239 -9.59 9.56 -11.63
N THR A 240 -8.69 8.67 -12.03
CA THR A 240 -7.79 8.89 -13.18
C THR A 240 -7.78 7.64 -14.05
N PHE A 241 -7.61 7.80 -15.36
CA PHE A 241 -7.76 6.71 -16.31
C PHE A 241 -6.48 6.53 -17.10
N LYS A 242 -6.21 5.30 -17.54
CA LYS A 242 -5.05 5.01 -18.39
C LYS A 242 -5.19 5.71 -19.75
N ASP A 243 -6.37 5.61 -20.35
CA ASP A 243 -6.72 6.24 -21.61
C ASP A 243 -7.25 7.66 -21.38
N VAL A 244 -6.60 8.65 -22.01
CA VAL A 244 -6.97 10.06 -21.89
C VAL A 244 -8.31 10.38 -22.56
N GLY A 245 -8.66 9.67 -23.64
CA GLY A 245 -9.95 9.79 -24.31
C GLY A 245 -11.09 9.36 -23.39
N ILE A 246 -10.91 8.26 -22.64
CA ILE A 246 -11.86 7.82 -21.61
C ILE A 246 -11.97 8.89 -20.49
N GLU A 247 -10.85 9.41 -19.99
CA GLU A 247 -10.87 10.45 -18.94
C GLU A 247 -11.65 11.69 -19.39
N LEU A 248 -11.42 12.15 -20.63
CA LEU A 248 -12.11 13.29 -21.22
C LEU A 248 -13.59 13.01 -21.49
N ALA A 249 -13.93 11.83 -22.02
CA ALA A 249 -15.32 11.45 -22.27
C ALA A 249 -16.12 11.37 -20.96
N ARG A 250 -15.52 10.84 -19.88
CA ARG A 250 -16.12 10.82 -18.55
C ARG A 250 -16.34 12.22 -18.01
N LEU A 251 -15.38 13.12 -18.21
CA LEU A 251 -15.48 14.51 -17.79
C LEU A 251 -16.60 15.24 -18.54
N GLU A 252 -16.69 15.06 -19.85
CA GLU A 252 -17.74 15.64 -20.70
C GLU A 252 -19.14 15.10 -20.36
N ALA A 253 -19.25 13.86 -19.91
CA ALA A 253 -20.53 13.29 -19.51
C ALA A 253 -21.11 13.87 -18.20
N LEU A 254 -20.34 14.66 -17.44
CA LEU A 254 -20.79 15.21 -16.16
C LEU A 254 -21.66 16.48 -16.36
N PRO A 255 -22.89 16.53 -15.79
CA PRO A 255 -23.72 17.74 -15.82
C PRO A 255 -23.01 18.96 -15.22
N GLU A 256 -22.31 18.76 -14.09
CA GLU A 256 -21.52 19.80 -13.44
C GLU A 256 -20.41 20.36 -14.34
N PHE A 257 -19.80 19.52 -15.18
CA PHE A 257 -18.81 19.97 -16.15
C PHE A 257 -19.49 20.79 -17.25
N GLN A 258 -20.62 20.33 -17.79
CA GLN A 258 -21.36 21.03 -18.85
C GLN A 258 -21.86 22.41 -18.43
N ALA A 259 -22.16 22.61 -17.14
CA ALA A 259 -22.57 23.89 -16.57
C ALA A 259 -21.42 24.94 -16.50
N ILE A 260 -20.16 24.53 -16.67
CA ILE A 260 -19.00 25.43 -16.60
C ILE A 260 -18.86 26.24 -17.90
N ALA A 261 -18.40 27.49 -17.77
CA ALA A 261 -18.11 28.38 -18.90
C ALA A 261 -17.24 27.69 -19.98
N PRO A 262 -17.57 27.84 -21.29
CA PRO A 262 -16.88 27.13 -22.38
C PRO A 262 -15.34 27.27 -22.36
N LYS A 263 -14.84 28.46 -22.01
CA LYS A 263 -13.40 28.71 -21.90
C LYS A 263 -12.75 27.85 -20.80
N ILE A 264 -13.36 27.78 -19.62
CA ILE A 264 -12.84 26.98 -18.50
C ILE A 264 -12.90 25.48 -18.86
N ARG A 265 -13.99 25.01 -19.49
CA ARG A 265 -14.06 23.62 -19.99
C ARG A 265 -12.90 23.30 -20.94
N SER A 266 -12.58 24.22 -21.86
CA SER A 266 -11.44 24.07 -22.76
C SER A 266 -10.11 23.97 -22.02
N ASP A 267 -9.91 24.80 -20.99
CA ASP A 267 -8.68 24.80 -20.19
C ASP A 267 -8.54 23.51 -19.35
N LEU A 268 -9.64 23.00 -18.77
CA LEU A 268 -9.66 21.73 -18.02
C LEU A 268 -9.27 20.55 -18.93
N ARG A 269 -9.86 20.46 -20.14
CA ARG A 269 -9.50 19.41 -21.12
C ARG A 269 -8.05 19.50 -21.56
N SER A 270 -7.57 20.71 -21.79
CA SER A 270 -6.18 20.95 -22.18
C SER A 270 -5.22 20.53 -21.06
N ALA A 271 -5.56 20.78 -19.80
CA ALA A 271 -4.75 20.35 -18.66
C ALA A 271 -4.70 18.82 -18.50
N VAL A 272 -5.81 18.12 -18.72
CA VAL A 272 -5.87 16.65 -18.74
C VAL A 272 -4.98 16.07 -19.85
N ARG A 273 -5.07 16.63 -21.07
CA ARG A 273 -4.23 16.21 -22.22
C ARG A 273 -2.74 16.44 -21.97
N LEU A 274 -2.36 17.62 -21.48
CA LEU A 274 -0.97 17.95 -21.17
C LEU A 274 -0.39 17.03 -20.09
N TYR A 275 -1.20 16.64 -19.10
CA TYR A 275 -0.72 15.70 -18.09
C TYR A 275 -0.57 14.28 -18.64
N ALA A 276 -1.46 13.84 -19.53
CA ALA A 276 -1.30 12.57 -20.23
C ALA A 276 -0.01 12.56 -21.07
N GLU A 277 0.24 13.60 -21.87
CA GLU A 277 1.47 13.78 -22.65
C GLU A 277 2.72 13.75 -21.75
N PHE A 278 2.66 14.44 -20.60
CA PHE A 278 3.74 14.42 -19.62
C PHE A 278 4.02 13.00 -19.09
N LEU A 279 2.99 12.21 -18.78
CA LEU A 279 3.16 10.83 -18.32
C LEU A 279 3.73 9.92 -19.42
N ASP A 280 3.34 10.15 -20.68
CA ASP A 280 3.80 9.37 -21.84
C ASP A 280 5.22 9.76 -22.29
N SER A 281 5.68 10.98 -21.97
CA SER A 281 7.01 11.49 -22.34
C SER A 281 8.19 10.71 -21.74
N GLY A 282 7.94 9.75 -20.85
CA GLY A 282 8.99 8.87 -20.34
C GLY A 282 9.99 9.53 -19.39
N VAL A 283 9.84 10.82 -19.07
CA VAL A 283 10.64 11.59 -18.08
C VAL A 283 10.65 10.91 -16.68
N GLN A 284 9.85 9.87 -16.48
CA GLN A 284 9.78 9.01 -15.31
C GLN A 284 10.70 7.76 -15.35
N ARG A 285 11.02 7.20 -16.53
CA ARG A 285 11.74 5.91 -16.63
C ARG A 285 13.15 5.99 -16.04
N GLU A 286 13.86 7.09 -16.23
CA GLU A 286 15.25 7.25 -15.76
C GLU A 286 15.40 7.32 -14.22
N LYS A 287 14.35 7.72 -13.47
CA LYS A 287 14.41 7.82 -12.00
C LYS A 287 13.83 6.60 -11.29
N ALA A 288 12.85 5.92 -11.88
CA ALA A 288 12.27 4.71 -11.32
C ALA A 288 13.24 3.51 -11.44
N GLU A 289 13.92 3.35 -12.58
CA GLU A 289 14.93 2.29 -12.77
C GLU A 289 16.14 2.45 -11.82
N LYS A 290 16.54 3.69 -11.52
CA LYS A 290 17.62 3.97 -10.55
C LYS A 290 17.23 3.74 -9.09
N LEU A 291 15.93 3.80 -8.76
CA LEU A 291 15.46 3.52 -7.39
C LEU A 291 15.26 2.03 -7.14
N ASP A 292 14.81 1.26 -8.14
CA ASP A 292 14.62 -0.19 -8.02
C ASP A 292 15.95 -0.98 -8.04
N LEU A 293 17.04 -0.39 -8.53
CA LEU A 293 18.39 -0.97 -8.46
C LEU A 293 19.13 -0.64 -7.14
N ALA A 294 18.59 0.27 -6.32
CA ALA A 294 19.25 0.77 -5.10
C ALA A 294 18.51 0.43 -3.79
N ALA A 295 17.48 -0.44 -3.84
CA ALA A 295 16.65 -0.86 -2.68
C ALA A 295 16.50 -2.37 -2.57
#